data_AF-A0A7C5KVS6-F1
#
_entry.id   AF-A0A7C5KVS6-F1
#
_cell.length_a   1.000
_cell.length_b   1.000
_cell.length_c   1.000
_cell.angle_alpha   90.00
_cell.angle_beta   90.00
_cell.angle_gamma   90.00
#
_symmetry.space_group_name_H-M   'P 1'
#
loop_
_entity.id
_entity.type
_entity.pdbx_description
1 polymer ?
#
loop_
_entity_poly.entity_id
_entity_poly.type
_entity_poly.pdbx_seq_one_letter_code
_entity_poly.pdbx_strand_id
1 'polypeptide(L)'
;MQLSKQKISREPGYEEYNPLGKISVDGFLKQYWQKKPLLIRNAFPEIESPVSADELAGLACEEQVNARLVLEKVKDKNWQLEFGPFEESRFGELPESNWSLLVSDVEKHAPSARALLKAFRFIPDWRVDDLMISYAPAGGSVGAHTDAYDVFLIQLSGQRLWKISENYAPETLADTDLCILKDFVAEQEWLLNAG
;
A
#
# COMPACT_ATOMS: atom_id res chain seq x y z
N MET A 1 -41.58 22.45 -9.95
CA MET A 1 -41.13 21.06 -9.79
C MET A 1 -39.97 20.85 -10.75
N GLN A 2 -38.75 21.18 -10.30
CA GLN A 2 -37.54 21.18 -11.12
C GLN A 2 -36.85 19.84 -10.85
N LEU A 3 -36.89 18.94 -11.82
CA LEU A 3 -36.19 17.66 -11.75
C LEU A 3 -34.68 17.96 -11.77
N SER A 4 -34.04 17.76 -10.62
CA SER A 4 -32.59 17.77 -10.49
C SER A 4 -32.03 16.67 -11.39
N LYS A 5 -31.26 17.07 -12.39
CA LYS A 5 -30.40 16.15 -13.12
C LYS A 5 -29.38 15.63 -12.12
N GLN A 6 -29.53 14.38 -11.69
CA GLN A 6 -28.45 13.65 -11.04
C GLN A 6 -27.21 13.77 -11.94
N LYS A 7 -26.17 14.41 -11.41
CA LYS A 7 -24.82 14.33 -11.96
C LYS A 7 -24.47 12.85 -11.90
N ILE A 8 -24.51 12.16 -13.04
CA ILE A 8 -23.82 10.89 -13.20
C ILE A 8 -22.34 11.27 -13.07
N SER A 9 -21.77 11.11 -11.88
CA SER A 9 -20.33 11.17 -11.68
C SER A 9 -19.75 10.08 -12.57
N ARG A 10 -19.10 10.48 -13.67
CA ARG A 10 -18.11 9.59 -14.28
C ARG A 10 -17.07 9.39 -13.21
N GLU A 11 -17.00 8.19 -12.63
CA GLU A 11 -15.81 7.78 -11.90
C GLU A 11 -14.63 7.96 -12.87
N PRO A 12 -13.63 8.80 -12.55
CA PRO A 12 -12.41 8.82 -13.34
C PRO A 12 -11.80 7.42 -13.24
N GLY A 13 -11.85 6.67 -14.35
CA GLY A 13 -11.26 5.35 -14.37
C GLY A 13 -9.75 5.50 -14.23
N TYR A 14 -9.14 4.83 -13.25
CA TYR A 14 -7.68 4.78 -13.09
C TYR A 14 -6.95 4.41 -14.41
N GLU A 15 -7.66 3.72 -15.32
CA GLU A 15 -7.25 3.34 -16.67
C GLU A 15 -6.86 4.52 -17.59
N GLU A 16 -7.34 5.75 -17.32
CA GLU A 16 -7.00 6.93 -18.12
C GLU A 16 -5.59 7.47 -17.80
N TYR A 17 -5.02 7.06 -16.67
CA TYR A 17 -3.72 7.51 -16.20
C TYR A 17 -2.60 6.55 -16.62
N ASN A 18 -1.45 7.11 -16.95
CA ASN A 18 -0.23 6.33 -17.15
C ASN A 18 0.51 6.22 -15.80
N PRO A 19 0.57 5.05 -15.15
CA PRO A 19 1.28 4.89 -13.88
C PRO A 19 2.79 5.17 -14.02
N LEU A 20 3.32 5.17 -15.25
CA LEU A 20 4.71 5.49 -15.55
C LEU A 20 4.97 6.99 -15.78
N GLY A 21 3.95 7.84 -15.63
CA GLY A 21 4.02 9.28 -15.86
C GLY A 21 4.48 9.60 -17.29
N LYS A 22 5.68 10.20 -17.42
CA LYS A 22 6.27 10.58 -18.71
C LYS A 22 7.17 9.49 -19.33
N ILE A 23 7.40 8.39 -18.62
CA ILE A 23 8.28 7.31 -19.08
C ILE A 23 7.46 6.36 -19.96
N SER A 24 8.05 5.95 -21.09
CA SER A 24 7.44 4.93 -21.94
C SER A 24 7.57 3.54 -21.31
N VAL A 25 6.65 2.64 -21.62
CA VAL A 25 6.73 1.23 -21.16
C VAL A 25 8.07 0.59 -21.54
N ASP A 26 8.54 0.77 -22.77
CA ASP A 26 9.85 0.23 -23.20
C ASP A 26 11.02 0.80 -22.39
N GLY A 27 10.99 2.12 -22.14
CA GLY A 27 12.00 2.78 -21.31
C GLY A 27 11.99 2.25 -19.87
N PHE A 28 10.80 2.04 -19.30
CA PHE A 28 10.62 1.48 -17.97
C PHE A 28 11.18 0.06 -17.87
N LEU A 29 10.76 -0.84 -18.77
CA LEU A 29 11.19 -2.24 -18.79
C LEU A 29 12.70 -2.37 -19.03
N LYS A 30 13.26 -1.51 -19.88
CA LYS A 30 14.70 -1.54 -20.20
C LYS A 30 15.57 -0.99 -19.08
N GLN A 31 15.14 0.04 -18.36
CA GLN A 31 16.01 0.79 -17.44
C GLN A 31 15.73 0.53 -15.96
N TYR A 32 14.52 0.12 -15.58
CA TYR A 32 14.07 0.10 -14.18
C TYR A 32 13.55 -1.25 -13.70
N TRP A 33 12.67 -1.89 -14.49
CA TRP A 33 12.06 -3.16 -14.10
C TRP A 33 13.11 -4.21 -13.73
N GLN A 34 13.02 -4.75 -12.50
CA GLN A 34 13.98 -5.70 -11.92
C GLN A 34 15.44 -5.21 -11.87
N LYS A 35 15.68 -3.89 -11.80
CA LYS A 35 17.03 -3.32 -11.82
C LYS A 35 17.27 -2.30 -10.72
N LYS A 36 16.39 -1.31 -10.60
CA LYS A 36 16.57 -0.21 -9.66
C LYS A 36 15.24 0.50 -9.36
N PRO A 37 15.12 1.12 -8.17
CA PRO A 37 13.93 1.89 -7.79
C PRO A 37 13.69 3.08 -8.73
N LEU A 38 12.41 3.45 -8.85
CA LEU A 38 11.97 4.62 -9.63
C LEU A 38 10.87 5.35 -8.87
N LEU A 39 11.10 6.63 -8.59
CA LEU A 39 10.07 7.53 -8.07
C LEU A 39 9.32 8.21 -9.24
N ILE A 40 8.01 8.08 -9.24
CA ILE A 40 7.10 8.78 -10.16
C ILE A 40 6.15 9.61 -9.29
N ARG A 41 6.15 10.93 -9.50
CA ARG A 41 5.27 11.84 -8.77
C ARG A 41 4.03 12.13 -9.59
N ASN A 42 2.87 12.16 -8.94
CA ASN A 42 1.60 12.54 -9.57
C ASN A 42 1.32 11.65 -10.80
N ALA A 43 1.54 10.35 -10.63
CA ALA A 43 1.24 9.33 -11.64
C ALA A 43 -0.28 9.20 -11.82
N PHE A 44 -1.03 9.38 -10.74
CA PHE A 44 -2.49 9.42 -10.71
C PHE A 44 -2.96 10.76 -10.12
N PRO A 45 -3.06 11.82 -10.93
CA PRO A 45 -3.63 13.09 -10.49
C PRO A 45 -5.02 12.90 -9.89
N GLU A 46 -5.25 13.52 -8.73
CA GLU A 46 -6.55 13.47 -8.02
C GLU A 46 -7.01 12.02 -7.72
N ILE A 47 -6.06 11.13 -7.41
CA ILE A 47 -6.38 9.75 -7.04
C ILE A 47 -7.31 9.71 -5.83
N GLU A 48 -8.39 8.94 -5.96
CA GLU A 48 -9.26 8.56 -4.84
C GLU A 48 -8.98 7.10 -4.47
N SER A 49 -8.96 6.81 -3.17
CA SER A 49 -8.79 5.44 -2.70
C SER A 49 -9.99 4.58 -3.17
N PRO A 50 -9.77 3.41 -3.79
CA PRO A 50 -10.86 2.55 -4.24
C PRO A 50 -11.68 1.95 -3.09
N VAL A 51 -11.12 1.98 -1.88
CA VAL A 51 -11.72 1.48 -0.64
C VAL A 51 -11.40 2.49 0.47
N SER A 52 -12.40 2.93 1.21
CA SER A 52 -12.23 3.82 2.38
C SER A 52 -11.58 3.10 3.56
N ALA A 53 -11.11 3.85 4.58
CA ALA A 53 -10.53 3.24 5.78
C ALA A 53 -11.52 2.34 6.53
N ASP A 54 -12.79 2.77 6.63
CA ASP A 54 -13.86 2.02 7.29
C ASP A 54 -14.21 0.74 6.53
N GLU A 55 -14.30 0.82 5.20
CA GLU A 55 -14.52 -0.36 4.34
C GLU A 55 -13.33 -1.33 4.41
N LEU A 56 -12.10 -0.83 4.51
CA LEU A 56 -10.90 -1.67 4.66
C LEU A 56 -10.89 -2.41 6.01
N ALA A 57 -11.29 -1.72 7.08
CA ALA A 57 -11.44 -2.35 8.40
C ALA A 57 -12.56 -3.40 8.39
N GLY A 58 -13.70 -3.11 7.74
CA GLY A 58 -14.77 -4.08 7.55
C GLY A 58 -14.33 -5.33 6.77
N LEU A 59 -13.58 -5.15 5.67
CA LEU A 59 -12.99 -6.28 4.93
C LEU A 59 -12.07 -7.13 5.81
N ALA A 60 -11.33 -6.51 6.72
CA ALA A 60 -10.42 -7.22 7.61
C ALA A 60 -11.13 -8.09 8.67
N CYS A 61 -12.45 -7.95 8.83
CA CYS A 61 -13.29 -8.79 9.69
C CYS A 61 -13.82 -10.05 8.98
N GLU A 62 -13.68 -10.14 7.66
CA GLU A 62 -14.24 -11.24 6.86
C GLU A 62 -13.34 -12.48 6.88
N GLU A 63 -13.90 -13.67 7.10
CA GLU A 63 -13.13 -14.94 7.25
C GLU A 63 -12.26 -15.28 6.02
N GLN A 64 -12.73 -14.91 4.83
CA GLN A 64 -12.06 -15.17 3.56
C GLN A 64 -10.99 -14.12 3.18
N VAL A 65 -10.73 -13.13 4.03
CA VAL A 65 -9.83 -12.02 3.74
C VAL A 65 -8.53 -12.16 4.52
N ASN A 66 -7.41 -12.06 3.81
CA ASN A 66 -6.08 -12.07 4.41
C ASN A 66 -5.72 -10.69 4.98
N ALA A 67 -6.01 -10.50 6.26
CA ALA A 67 -5.70 -9.27 6.99
C ALA A 67 -4.61 -9.48 8.04
N ARG A 68 -3.76 -8.46 8.21
CA ARG A 68 -2.68 -8.41 9.19
C ARG A 68 -2.67 -7.06 9.87
N LEU A 69 -2.44 -7.05 11.18
CA LEU A 69 -2.30 -5.84 11.96
C LEU A 69 -0.92 -5.83 12.61
N VAL A 70 -0.14 -4.80 12.29
CA VAL A 70 1.21 -4.61 12.83
C VAL A 70 1.18 -3.46 13.83
N LEU A 71 1.63 -3.70 15.05
CA LEU A 71 1.71 -2.68 16.10
C LEU A 71 3.16 -2.51 16.54
N GLU A 72 3.63 -1.26 16.56
CA GLU A 72 4.94 -0.89 17.09
C GLU A 72 4.77 -0.32 18.51
N LYS A 73 5.23 -1.06 19.52
CA LYS A 73 5.29 -0.59 20.90
C LYS A 73 6.53 0.27 21.10
N VAL A 74 6.40 1.56 20.77
CA VAL A 74 7.50 2.55 20.78
C VAL A 74 8.37 2.53 22.04
N LYS A 75 7.77 2.32 23.23
CA LYS A 75 8.51 2.32 24.50
C LYS A 75 9.50 1.16 24.64
N ASP A 76 9.12 -0.01 24.14
CA ASP A 76 9.89 -1.25 24.30
C ASP A 76 10.58 -1.68 23.01
N LYS A 77 10.39 -0.91 21.91
CA LYS A 77 10.79 -1.28 20.54
C LYS A 77 10.35 -2.69 20.16
N ASN A 78 9.18 -3.08 20.66
CA ASN A 78 8.63 -4.41 20.45
C ASN A 78 7.57 -4.36 19.35
N TRP A 79 7.61 -5.34 18.45
CA TRP A 79 6.71 -5.44 17.32
C TRP A 79 5.71 -6.56 17.58
N GLN A 80 4.43 -6.26 17.37
CA GLN A 80 3.36 -7.25 17.46
C GLN A 80 2.71 -7.42 16.11
N LEU A 81 2.50 -8.67 15.72
CA LEU A 81 1.79 -9.06 14.52
C LEU A 81 0.54 -9.83 14.93
N GLU A 82 -0.62 -9.36 14.51
CA GLU A 82 -1.89 -10.03 14.67
C GLU A 82 -2.44 -10.39 13.28
N PHE A 83 -3.12 -11.52 13.19
CA PHE A 83 -3.74 -12.01 11.96
C PHE A 83 -5.25 -11.96 12.09
N GLY A 84 -5.91 -11.60 11.00
CA GLY A 84 -7.36 -11.65 10.89
C GLY A 84 -7.90 -13.09 10.71
N PRO A 85 -9.23 -13.24 10.59
CA PRO A 85 -10.22 -12.16 10.66
C PRO A 85 -10.27 -11.49 12.03
N PHE A 86 -10.52 -10.19 12.06
CA PHE A 86 -10.65 -9.42 13.30
C PHE A 86 -12.12 -9.26 13.72
N GLU A 87 -12.34 -9.12 15.02
CA GLU A 87 -13.62 -8.62 15.53
C GLU A 87 -13.67 -7.09 15.37
N GLU A 88 -14.83 -6.52 15.04
CA GLU A 88 -14.97 -5.06 14.88
C GLU A 88 -14.51 -4.29 16.13
N SER A 89 -14.76 -4.85 17.32
CA SER A 89 -14.35 -4.24 18.59
C SER A 89 -12.83 -4.06 18.72
N ARG A 90 -12.03 -4.88 18.01
CA ARG A 90 -10.57 -4.79 18.03
C ARG A 90 -10.09 -3.42 17.56
N PHE A 91 -10.73 -2.83 16.55
CA PHE A 91 -10.34 -1.53 16.02
C PHE A 91 -10.62 -0.38 17.00
N GLY A 92 -11.61 -0.54 17.89
CA GLY A 92 -11.90 0.42 18.97
C GLY A 92 -10.88 0.39 20.12
N GLU A 93 -10.07 -0.67 20.21
CA GLU A 93 -9.04 -0.84 21.25
C GLU A 93 -7.64 -0.42 20.76
N LEU A 94 -7.50 -0.02 19.49
CA LEU A 94 -6.21 0.36 18.94
C LEU A 94 -5.75 1.72 19.49
N PRO A 95 -4.43 1.90 19.70
CA PRO A 95 -3.90 3.19 20.07
C PRO A 95 -4.09 4.21 18.94
N GLU A 96 -3.99 5.50 19.24
CA GLU A 96 -4.15 6.57 18.24
C GLU A 96 -3.06 6.58 17.14
N SER A 97 -1.95 5.87 17.33
CA SER A 97 -0.76 5.92 16.47
C SER A 97 0.06 4.61 16.52
N ASN A 98 1.06 4.50 15.64
CA ASN A 98 2.07 3.42 15.62
C ASN A 98 1.51 2.01 15.36
N TRP A 99 0.54 1.91 14.47
CA TRP A 99 0.07 0.64 13.94
C TRP A 99 -0.23 0.72 12.44
N SER A 100 -0.36 -0.41 11.78
CA SER A 100 -0.74 -0.50 10.37
C SER A 100 -1.61 -1.72 10.15
N LEU A 101 -2.77 -1.52 9.53
CA LEU A 101 -3.62 -2.59 8.99
C LEU A 101 -3.21 -2.82 7.55
N LEU A 102 -3.00 -4.09 7.18
CA LEU A 102 -2.69 -4.54 5.85
C LEU A 102 -3.74 -5.57 5.43
N VAL A 103 -4.42 -5.31 4.31
CA VAL A 103 -5.39 -6.23 3.72
C VAL A 103 -4.89 -6.60 2.33
N SER A 104 -4.72 -7.89 2.09
CA SER A 104 -4.21 -8.44 0.82
C SER A 104 -5.40 -8.86 -0.04
N ASP A 105 -5.18 -9.10 -1.34
CA ASP A 105 -6.23 -9.55 -2.26
C ASP A 105 -7.46 -8.62 -2.38
N VAL A 106 -7.30 -7.31 -2.14
CA VAL A 106 -8.45 -6.39 -2.05
C VAL A 106 -9.24 -6.33 -3.34
N GLU A 107 -8.58 -6.51 -4.49
CA GLU A 107 -9.23 -6.55 -5.80
C GLU A 107 -10.22 -7.72 -5.93
N LYS A 108 -10.11 -8.78 -5.13
CA LYS A 108 -11.07 -9.90 -5.14
C LYS A 108 -12.40 -9.49 -4.51
N HIS A 109 -12.35 -8.59 -3.52
CA HIS A 109 -13.50 -8.18 -2.71
C HIS A 109 -14.10 -6.83 -3.13
N ALA A 110 -13.30 -5.93 -3.71
CA ALA A 110 -13.73 -4.61 -4.14
C ALA A 110 -13.59 -4.42 -5.67
N PRO A 111 -14.69 -4.32 -6.44
CA PRO A 111 -14.62 -4.09 -7.89
C PRO A 111 -13.89 -2.80 -8.30
N SER A 112 -13.99 -1.74 -7.50
CA SER A 112 -13.28 -0.47 -7.68
C SER A 112 -11.75 -0.66 -7.67
N ALA A 113 -11.23 -1.52 -6.81
CA ALA A 113 -9.80 -1.83 -6.71
C ALA A 113 -9.25 -2.53 -7.97
N ARG A 114 -10.06 -3.36 -8.65
CA ARG A 114 -9.65 -4.00 -9.91
C ARG A 114 -9.33 -2.99 -11.01
N ALA A 115 -9.99 -1.83 -11.01
CA ALA A 115 -9.75 -0.81 -12.02
C ALA A 115 -8.34 -0.22 -11.91
N LEU A 116 -7.77 -0.13 -10.70
CA LEU A 116 -6.40 0.33 -10.47
C LEU A 116 -5.37 -0.63 -11.08
N LEU A 117 -5.56 -1.95 -10.90
CA LEU A 117 -4.65 -2.96 -11.46
C LEU A 117 -4.58 -2.92 -12.98
N LYS A 118 -5.66 -2.51 -13.66
CA LYS A 118 -5.68 -2.43 -15.13
C LYS A 118 -4.67 -1.43 -15.68
N ALA A 119 -4.32 -0.38 -14.94
CA ALA A 119 -3.30 0.58 -15.33
C ALA A 119 -1.91 -0.06 -15.50
N PHE A 120 -1.67 -1.21 -14.85
CA PHE A 120 -0.40 -1.92 -14.83
C PHE A 120 -0.29 -3.08 -15.84
N ARG A 121 -1.27 -3.26 -16.75
CA ARG A 121 -1.30 -4.38 -17.72
C ARG A 121 -0.23 -4.35 -18.81
N PHE A 122 0.72 -3.42 -18.74
CA PHE A 122 1.97 -3.52 -19.49
C PHE A 122 2.91 -4.60 -18.89
N ILE A 123 2.66 -5.03 -17.65
CA ILE A 123 3.24 -6.24 -17.06
C ILE A 123 2.32 -7.44 -17.37
N PRO A 124 2.86 -8.61 -17.77
CA PRO A 124 2.04 -9.79 -18.03
C PRO A 124 1.22 -10.23 -16.81
N ASP A 125 -0.05 -10.60 -17.04
CA ASP A 125 -0.99 -10.94 -15.96
C ASP A 125 -0.46 -12.04 -15.00
N TRP A 126 0.36 -12.98 -15.47
CA TRP A 126 0.96 -14.05 -14.63
C TRP A 126 2.08 -13.59 -13.69
N ARG A 127 2.57 -12.35 -13.85
CA ARG A 127 3.57 -11.71 -13.00
C ARG A 127 2.96 -10.83 -11.91
N VAL A 128 1.67 -10.52 -12.03
CA VAL A 128 0.92 -9.73 -11.07
C VAL A 128 0.32 -10.69 -10.07
N ASP A 129 0.53 -10.43 -8.77
CA ASP A 129 0.01 -11.27 -7.69
C ASP A 129 -1.34 -10.72 -7.20
N ASP A 130 -1.32 -9.68 -6.37
CA ASP A 130 -2.51 -9.08 -5.77
C ASP A 130 -2.42 -7.54 -5.62
N LEU A 131 -3.51 -6.92 -5.15
CA LEU A 131 -3.50 -5.55 -4.65
C LEU A 131 -3.66 -5.56 -3.12
N MET A 132 -2.57 -5.34 -2.41
CA MET A 132 -2.59 -5.08 -0.97
C MET A 132 -2.81 -3.59 -0.68
N ILE A 133 -3.78 -3.27 0.19
CA ILE A 133 -4.00 -1.92 0.70
C ILE A 133 -3.61 -1.87 2.17
N SER A 134 -2.85 -0.84 2.55
CA SER A 134 -2.52 -0.58 3.96
C SER A 134 -3.14 0.72 4.46
N TYR A 135 -3.70 0.70 5.67
CA TYR A 135 -4.08 1.88 6.43
C TYR A 135 -3.16 2.05 7.65
N ALA A 136 -2.68 3.26 7.87
CA ALA A 136 -1.77 3.57 8.96
C ALA A 136 -2.04 5.00 9.49
N PRO A 137 -2.36 5.17 10.79
CA PRO A 137 -2.28 6.48 11.41
C PRO A 137 -0.82 6.94 11.54
N ALA A 138 -0.63 8.13 12.13
CA ALA A 138 0.70 8.71 12.34
C ALA A 138 1.64 7.71 13.06
N GLY A 139 2.88 7.61 12.58
CA GLY A 139 3.88 6.66 13.09
C GLY A 139 3.67 5.20 12.69
N GLY A 140 2.54 4.85 12.06
CA GLY A 140 2.29 3.50 11.57
C GLY A 140 3.33 3.04 10.55
N SER A 141 3.88 1.86 10.79
CA SER A 141 4.94 1.25 9.96
C SER A 141 4.90 -0.26 10.08
N VAL A 142 5.59 -0.94 9.18
CA VAL A 142 5.89 -2.38 9.24
C VAL A 142 7.38 -2.65 9.47
N GLY A 143 8.14 -1.60 9.79
CA GLY A 143 9.60 -1.64 9.91
C GLY A 143 10.32 -1.62 8.57
N ALA A 144 11.64 -1.42 8.62
CA ALA A 144 12.49 -1.56 7.44
C ALA A 144 12.60 -3.05 7.07
N HIS A 145 12.27 -3.42 5.85
CA HIS A 145 12.24 -4.81 5.40
C HIS A 145 12.57 -4.89 3.90
N THR A 146 12.65 -6.10 3.39
CA THR A 146 12.91 -6.41 1.98
C THR A 146 11.89 -7.40 1.47
N ASP A 147 11.49 -7.24 0.21
CA ASP A 147 10.59 -8.17 -0.46
C ASP A 147 11.31 -8.92 -1.58
N ALA A 148 10.82 -10.12 -1.89
CA ALA A 148 11.34 -10.97 -2.98
C ALA A 148 10.62 -10.73 -4.33
N TYR A 149 9.76 -9.72 -4.41
CA TYR A 149 8.94 -9.40 -5.57
C TYR A 149 9.07 -7.93 -5.97
N ASP A 150 8.76 -7.63 -7.22
CA ASP A 150 8.62 -6.26 -7.71
C ASP A 150 7.33 -5.65 -7.14
N VAL A 151 7.35 -4.39 -6.72
CA VAL A 151 6.19 -3.69 -6.14
C VAL A 151 6.04 -2.27 -6.71
N PHE A 152 4.79 -1.87 -6.95
CA PHE A 152 4.42 -0.48 -7.17
C PHE A 152 3.73 0.06 -5.92
N LEU A 153 4.35 1.04 -5.26
CA LEU A 153 3.79 1.69 -4.08
C LEU A 153 3.05 2.97 -4.51
N ILE A 154 1.73 2.97 -4.34
CA ILE A 154 0.86 4.09 -4.72
C ILE A 154 0.33 4.73 -3.45
N GLN A 155 0.57 6.02 -3.27
CA GLN A 155 -0.02 6.78 -2.16
C GLN A 155 -1.45 7.16 -2.52
N LEU A 156 -2.44 6.56 -1.86
CA LEU A 156 -3.86 6.79 -2.13
C LEU A 156 -4.42 8.01 -1.39
N SER A 157 -3.98 8.24 -0.15
CA SER A 157 -4.44 9.34 0.70
C SER A 157 -3.38 9.72 1.73
N GLY A 158 -3.49 10.91 2.32
CA GLY A 158 -2.53 11.39 3.33
C GLY A 158 -1.11 11.54 2.78
N GLN A 159 -0.12 11.39 3.66
CA GLN A 159 1.30 11.49 3.34
C GLN A 159 2.09 10.35 3.99
N ARG A 160 3.11 9.84 3.28
CA ARG A 160 4.04 8.84 3.81
C ARG A 160 5.48 9.18 3.46
N LEU A 161 6.36 9.08 4.45
CA LEU A 161 7.80 9.20 4.26
C LEU A 161 8.36 7.83 3.89
N TRP A 162 8.79 7.67 2.64
CA TRP A 162 9.46 6.47 2.16
C TRP A 162 10.96 6.64 2.23
N LYS A 163 11.63 5.62 2.76
CA LYS A 163 13.08 5.53 2.85
C LYS A 163 13.51 4.23 2.20
N ILE A 164 14.50 4.27 1.34
CA ILE A 164 15.02 3.07 0.67
C ILE A 164 16.55 3.06 0.70
N SER A 165 17.11 1.86 0.58
CA SER A 165 18.54 1.64 0.40
C SER A 165 18.74 0.43 -0.50
N GLU A 166 19.70 0.51 -1.42
CA GLU A 166 20.16 -0.64 -2.19
C GLU A 166 21.23 -1.44 -1.43
N ASN A 167 21.92 -0.81 -0.48
CA ASN A 167 22.92 -1.43 0.37
C ASN A 167 22.42 -1.57 1.81
N TYR A 168 22.22 -2.80 2.27
CA TYR A 168 21.76 -3.10 3.63
C TYR A 168 22.41 -4.37 4.17
N ALA A 169 22.51 -4.49 5.49
CA ALA A 169 22.90 -5.72 6.15
C ALA A 169 21.67 -6.64 6.25
N PRO A 170 21.79 -7.95 5.98
CA PRO A 170 20.66 -8.87 5.98
C PRO A 170 20.21 -9.28 7.39
N GLU A 171 20.87 -8.79 8.45
CA GLU A 171 20.49 -9.10 9.83
C GLU A 171 19.11 -8.52 10.15
N THR A 172 18.22 -9.36 10.68
CA THR A 172 16.90 -8.93 11.14
C THR A 172 16.83 -8.90 12.67
N LEU A 173 15.83 -8.20 13.20
CA LEU A 173 15.51 -8.22 14.61
C LEU A 173 15.19 -9.65 15.06
N ALA A 174 15.69 -10.02 16.23
CA ALA A 174 15.26 -11.21 16.94
C ALA A 174 13.93 -10.93 17.66
N ASP A 175 13.24 -12.00 18.05
CA ASP A 175 12.05 -11.95 18.91
C ASP A 175 10.84 -11.21 18.30
N THR A 176 10.67 -11.27 16.98
CA THR A 176 9.46 -10.84 16.27
C THR A 176 9.17 -11.77 15.09
N ASP A 177 7.89 -11.94 14.77
CA ASP A 177 7.45 -12.70 13.58
C ASP A 177 7.62 -11.90 12.26
N LEU A 178 8.09 -10.66 12.35
CA LEU A 178 8.33 -9.77 11.20
C LEU A 178 9.79 -9.81 10.75
N CYS A 179 10.02 -9.81 9.44
CA CYS A 179 11.36 -9.72 8.85
C CYS A 179 11.87 -8.27 8.82
N ILE A 180 12.11 -7.68 9.99
CA ILE A 180 12.56 -6.29 10.12
C ILE A 180 14.09 -6.24 10.17
N LEU A 181 14.71 -5.48 9.28
CA LEU A 181 16.15 -5.21 9.29
C LEU A 181 16.56 -4.54 10.59
N LYS A 182 17.59 -5.11 11.24
CA LYS A 182 18.15 -4.61 12.50
C LYS A 182 18.83 -3.26 12.32
N ASP A 183 19.61 -3.13 11.25
CA ASP A 183 20.34 -1.92 10.89
C ASP A 183 19.90 -1.46 9.50
N PHE A 184 19.31 -0.27 9.44
CA PHE A 184 18.87 0.35 8.20
C PHE A 184 19.32 1.82 8.15
N VAL A 185 19.99 2.17 7.07
CA VAL A 185 20.38 3.55 6.76
C VAL A 185 19.81 3.88 5.39
N ALA A 186 18.98 4.92 5.32
CA ALA A 186 18.37 5.35 4.08
C ALA A 186 19.42 5.99 3.16
N GLU A 187 19.49 5.54 1.91
CA GLU A 187 20.25 6.21 0.85
C GLU A 187 19.39 7.26 0.14
N GLN A 188 18.09 6.99 0.06
CA GLN A 188 17.11 7.88 -0.57
C GLN A 188 15.88 8.01 0.34
N GLU A 189 15.31 9.21 0.37
CA GLU A 189 14.16 9.56 1.20
C GLU A 189 13.19 10.47 0.45
N TRP A 190 11.90 10.16 0.49
CA TRP A 190 10.86 10.96 -0.15
C TRP A 190 9.58 11.01 0.67
N LEU A 191 9.07 12.22 0.88
CA LEU A 191 7.68 12.41 1.29
C LEU A 191 6.78 12.29 0.05
N LEU A 192 5.86 11.34 0.08
CA LEU A 192 4.84 11.15 -0.96
C LEU A 192 3.50 11.71 -0.50
N ASN A 193 2.85 12.43 -1.41
CA ASN A 193 1.45 12.85 -1.30
C ASN A 193 0.60 11.89 -2.13
N ALA A 194 -0.72 11.96 -1.98
CA ALA A 194 -1.62 11.25 -2.87
C ALA A 194 -1.34 11.55 -4.35
N GLY A 195 -1.21 10.50 -5.17
CA GLY A 195 -1.04 10.56 -6.63
C GLY A 195 0.36 10.34 -7.18
#